data_AF-A0A1J4ZZG4-F1
#
_entry.id   AF-A0A1J4ZZG4-F1
#
_cell.length_a   1.000
_cell.length_b   1.000
_cell.length_c   1.000
_cell.angle_alpha   90.00
_cell.angle_beta   90.00
_cell.angle_gamma   90.00
#
_symmetry.space_group_name_H-M   'P 1'
#
loop_
_entity.id
_entity.type
_entity.pdbx_description
1 polymer ?
#
loop_
_entity_poly.entity_id
_entity_poly.type
_entity_poly.pdbx_seq_one_letter_code
_entity_poly.pdbx_strand_id
1 'polypeptide(L)'
;MGKNKLTRDPMPDPSASIDEIVEFWDTHSTADYDDEMQDVTFDIDLREEAFVVALVPELAEVIGRAAKARGVTTETLVNLWLAERVKVPA
;
A
#
# COMPACT_ATOMS: atom_id res chain seq x y z
N MET A 1 6.03 39.08 -5.94
CA MET A 1 7.33 38.63 -5.39
C MET A 1 7.73 37.39 -6.16
N GLY A 2 8.79 37.48 -6.94
CA GLY A 2 9.12 36.54 -8.03
C GLY A 2 9.47 35.15 -7.49
N LYS A 3 8.79 34.14 -8.02
CA LYS A 3 9.19 32.75 -7.79
C LYS A 3 10.30 32.45 -8.79
N ASN A 4 11.52 32.22 -8.30
CA ASN A 4 12.57 31.54 -9.05
C ASN A 4 11.93 30.28 -9.66
N LYS A 5 11.79 30.23 -10.99
CA LYS A 5 11.52 28.97 -11.69
C LYS A 5 12.75 28.11 -11.45
N LEU A 6 12.65 27.21 -10.46
CA LEU A 6 13.57 26.09 -10.33
C LEU A 6 13.61 25.42 -11.71
N THR A 7 14.81 25.30 -12.25
CA THR A 7 15.10 24.54 -13.47
C THR A 7 14.79 23.07 -13.17
N ARG A 8 13.52 22.66 -13.34
CA ARG A 8 13.11 21.25 -13.34
C ARG A 8 13.24 20.71 -14.76
N ASP A 9 13.64 19.44 -14.89
CA ASP A 9 13.71 18.78 -16.18
C ASP A 9 12.31 18.72 -16.81
N PRO A 10 12.17 18.83 -18.13
CA PRO A 10 10.87 18.73 -18.77
C PRO A 10 10.29 17.32 -18.61
N MET A 11 8.96 17.23 -18.48
CA MET A 11 8.24 15.97 -18.51
C MET A 11 8.62 15.15 -19.77
N PRO A 12 8.76 13.82 -19.67
CA PRO A 12 9.01 12.98 -20.85
C PRO A 12 7.90 13.15 -21.90
N ASP A 13 8.28 13.03 -23.17
CA ASP A 13 7.34 13.10 -24.28
C ASP A 13 6.30 11.97 -24.15
N PRO A 14 5.00 12.22 -24.42
CA PRO A 14 3.97 11.18 -24.37
C PRO A 14 4.22 9.98 -25.30
N SER A 15 5.07 10.14 -26.31
CA SER A 15 5.52 9.09 -27.24
C SER A 15 6.81 8.39 -26.83
N ALA A 16 7.43 8.79 -25.71
CA ALA A 16 8.59 8.11 -25.14
C ALA A 16 8.26 6.66 -24.77
N SER A 17 9.30 5.83 -24.71
CA SER A 17 9.15 4.44 -24.27
C SER A 17 8.78 4.37 -22.78
N ILE A 18 8.16 3.25 -22.38
CA ILE A 18 7.79 3.03 -20.98
C ILE A 18 9.02 3.09 -20.07
N ASP A 19 10.15 2.52 -20.51
CA ASP A 19 11.39 2.51 -19.72
C ASP A 19 11.92 3.92 -19.47
N GLU A 20 11.88 4.81 -20.47
CA GLU A 20 12.28 6.22 -20.33
C GLU A 20 11.35 6.98 -19.37
N ILE A 21 10.04 6.73 -19.42
CA ILE A 21 9.08 7.35 -18.50
C ILE A 21 9.33 6.88 -17.07
N VAL A 22 9.63 5.59 -16.87
CA VAL A 22 9.96 5.03 -15.55
C VAL A 22 11.27 5.61 -15.01
N GLU A 23 12.33 5.62 -15.81
CA GLU A 23 13.65 6.14 -15.42
C GLU A 23 13.57 7.62 -15.01
N PHE A 24 12.73 8.42 -15.69
CA PHE A 24 12.45 9.79 -15.29
C PHE A 24 11.86 9.86 -13.87
N TRP A 25 10.78 9.12 -13.60
CA TRP A 25 10.10 9.15 -12.31
C TRP A 25 10.84 8.45 -11.17
N ASP A 26 11.85 7.62 -11.44
CA ASP A 26 12.73 7.06 -10.42
C ASP A 26 13.51 8.15 -9.65
N THR A 27 13.73 9.30 -10.28
CA THR A 27 14.51 10.41 -9.70
C THR A 27 13.71 11.71 -9.49
N HIS A 28 12.48 11.77 -10.01
CA HIS A 28 11.62 12.96 -9.96
C HIS A 28 10.38 12.74 -9.10
N SER A 29 9.92 13.75 -8.37
CA SER A 29 8.68 13.68 -7.60
C SER A 29 7.49 14.14 -8.45
N THR A 30 6.39 13.39 -8.45
CA THR A 30 5.14 13.80 -9.11
C THR A 30 4.59 15.12 -8.56
N ALA A 31 4.85 15.42 -7.29
CA ALA A 31 4.45 16.67 -6.65
C ALA A 31 5.11 17.91 -7.28
N ASP A 32 6.27 17.74 -7.92
CA ASP A 32 6.99 18.85 -8.57
C ASP A 32 6.39 19.24 -9.92
N TYR A 33 5.40 18.50 -10.44
CA TYR A 33 4.78 18.71 -11.75
C TYR A 33 3.25 18.87 -11.69
N ASP A 34 2.68 19.14 -10.52
CA ASP A 34 1.24 19.30 -10.29
C ASP A 34 0.58 20.31 -11.26
N ASP A 35 1.31 21.38 -11.63
CA ASP A 35 0.84 22.40 -12.58
C ASP A 35 0.77 21.96 -14.05
N GLU A 36 1.36 20.80 -14.37
CA GLU A 36 1.32 20.16 -15.69
C GLU A 36 0.40 18.93 -15.73
N MET A 37 -0.19 18.54 -14.59
CA MET A 37 -1.10 17.41 -14.47
C MET A 37 -2.57 17.85 -14.58
N GLN A 38 -3.45 16.87 -14.78
CA GLN A 38 -4.91 17.08 -14.79
C GLN A 38 -5.56 16.24 -13.69
N ASP A 39 -6.58 16.80 -13.03
CA ASP A 39 -7.39 16.08 -12.07
C ASP A 39 -8.12 14.91 -12.77
N VAL A 40 -7.98 13.71 -12.21
CA VAL A 40 -8.66 12.50 -12.69
C VAL A 40 -9.51 11.89 -11.59
N THR A 41 -10.74 11.49 -11.92
CA THR A 41 -11.62 10.73 -11.03
C THR A 41 -11.57 9.26 -11.42
N PHE A 42 -11.34 8.38 -10.44
CA PHE A 42 -11.35 6.94 -10.63
C PHE A 42 -11.92 6.24 -9.39
N ASP A 43 -12.58 5.12 -9.59
CA ASP A 43 -13.16 4.31 -8.52
C ASP A 43 -12.17 3.22 -8.10
N ILE A 44 -11.88 3.15 -6.80
CA ILE A 44 -11.09 2.06 -6.21
C ILE A 44 -12.06 1.17 -5.43
N ASP A 45 -12.18 -0.08 -5.86
CA ASP A 45 -12.87 -1.12 -5.09
C ASP A 45 -11.88 -1.80 -4.13
N LEU A 46 -11.88 -1.35 -2.88
CA LEU A 46 -11.13 -1.99 -1.79
C LEU A 46 -11.91 -3.23 -1.33
N ARG A 47 -11.75 -4.34 -2.07
CA ARG A 47 -12.50 -5.60 -1.87
C ARG A 47 -12.27 -6.29 -0.52
N GLU A 48 -11.26 -5.91 0.25
CA GLU A 48 -10.94 -6.51 1.54
C GLU A 48 -10.95 -5.46 2.66
N GLU A 49 -12.04 -5.42 3.42
CA GLU A 49 -12.08 -4.72 4.70
C GLU A 49 -11.48 -5.64 5.78
N ALA A 50 -10.25 -5.36 6.20
CA ALA A 50 -9.63 -6.05 7.32
C ALA A 50 -9.88 -5.31 8.63
N PHE A 51 -10.40 -6.01 9.64
CA PHE A 51 -10.42 -5.49 11.01
C PHE A 51 -9.09 -5.81 11.70
N VAL A 52 -8.26 -4.78 11.90
CA VAL A 52 -6.94 -4.95 12.51
C VAL A 52 -7.02 -4.79 14.02
N VAL A 53 -6.50 -5.77 14.75
CA VAL A 53 -6.36 -5.75 16.20
C VAL A 53 -4.88 -5.77 16.56
N ALA A 54 -4.45 -4.80 17.35
CA ALA A 54 -3.09 -4.80 17.90
C ALA A 54 -2.91 -5.97 18.88
N LEU A 55 -1.84 -6.74 18.70
CA LEU A 55 -1.43 -7.81 19.61
C LEU A 55 -0.20 -7.36 20.40
N VAL A 56 -0.09 -7.82 21.65
CA VAL A 56 1.16 -7.67 22.40
C VAL A 56 2.30 -8.43 21.71
N PRO A 57 3.55 -7.92 21.69
CA PRO A 57 4.64 -8.49 20.90
C PRO A 57 4.90 -9.97 21.17
N GLU A 58 4.88 -10.37 22.44
CA GLU A 58 5.18 -11.74 22.87
C GLU A 58 4.13 -12.72 22.33
N LEU A 59 2.87 -12.29 22.30
CA LEU A 59 1.78 -13.08 21.73
C LEU A 59 1.95 -13.19 20.21
N ALA A 60 2.19 -12.07 19.53
CA ALA A 60 2.38 -12.05 18.08
C ALA A 60 3.51 -13.01 17.64
N GLU A 61 4.61 -13.05 18.37
CA GLU A 61 5.71 -13.98 18.13
C GLU A 61 5.30 -15.45 18.28
N VAL A 62 4.60 -15.79 19.36
CA VAL A 62 4.15 -17.16 19.63
C VAL A 62 3.20 -17.62 18.53
N ILE A 63 2.24 -16.79 18.16
CA ILE A 63 1.27 -17.09 17.10
C ILE A 63 1.99 -17.24 15.75
N GLY A 64 2.92 -16.35 15.42
CA GLY A 64 3.70 -16.42 14.19
C GLY A 64 4.51 -17.71 14.07
N ARG A 65 5.15 -18.17 15.16
CA ARG A 65 5.84 -19.46 15.19
C ARG A 65 4.88 -20.64 14.99
N ALA A 66 3.71 -20.60 15.64
CA ALA A 66 2.69 -21.63 15.49
C ALA A 66 2.12 -21.70 14.06
N ALA A 67 1.88 -20.55 13.44
CA ALA A 67 1.39 -20.45 12.06
C ALA A 67 2.40 -21.03 11.08
N LYS A 68 3.67 -20.64 11.21
CA LYS A 68 4.78 -21.17 10.42
C LYS A 68 4.92 -22.69 10.54
N ALA A 69 4.85 -23.23 11.76
CA ALA A 69 4.92 -24.67 11.99
C ALA A 69 3.75 -25.44 11.35
N ARG A 70 2.60 -24.77 11.13
CA ARG A 70 1.41 -25.34 10.48
C ARG A 70 1.33 -25.04 8.98
N GLY A 71 2.29 -24.28 8.42
CA GLY A 71 2.30 -23.91 7.01
C GLY A 71 1.18 -22.94 6.60
N VAL A 72 0.67 -22.13 7.53
CA VAL A 72 -0.39 -21.13 7.29
C VAL A 72 0.08 -19.73 7.69
N THR A 73 -0.63 -18.69 7.26
CA THR A 73 -0.33 -17.31 7.69
C THR A 73 -0.76 -17.08 9.14
N THR A 74 -0.15 -16.09 9.80
CA THR A 74 -0.56 -15.66 11.15
C THR A 74 -2.04 -15.28 11.18
N GLU A 75 -2.51 -14.55 10.16
CA GLU A 75 -3.91 -14.15 10.02
C GLU A 75 -4.85 -15.35 9.93
N THR A 76 -4.55 -16.33 9.07
CA THR A 76 -5.37 -17.55 8.94
C THR A 76 -5.46 -18.28 10.27
N LEU A 77 -4.34 -18.42 10.98
CA LEU A 77 -4.32 -19.11 12.27
C LEU A 77 -5.15 -18.36 13.33
N VAL A 78 -5.02 -17.04 13.40
CA VAL A 78 -5.80 -16.20 14.33
C VAL A 78 -7.29 -16.32 14.03
N ASN A 79 -7.69 -16.19 12.77
CA ASN A 79 -9.10 -16.29 12.37
C ASN A 79 -9.70 -17.67 12.69
N LEU A 80 -8.97 -18.75 12.46
CA LEU A 80 -9.42 -20.10 12.83
C LEU A 80 -9.63 -20.24 14.34
N TRP A 81 -8.67 -19.79 15.15
CA TRP A 81 -8.80 -19.86 16.61
C TRP A 81 -9.90 -18.97 17.16
N LEU A 82 -10.10 -17.79 16.58
CA LEU A 82 -11.20 -16.92 16.97
C LEU A 82 -12.53 -17.59 16.61
N ALA A 83 -12.70 -18.09 15.39
CA ALA A 83 -13.92 -18.75 14.95
C ALA A 83 -14.33 -19.94 15.83
N GLU A 84 -13.37 -20.69 16.38
CA GLU A 84 -13.63 -21.76 17.36
C GLU A 84 -14.20 -21.26 18.70
N ARG A 85 -13.91 -20.01 19.08
CA ARG A 85 -14.22 -19.44 20.39
C ARG A 85 -15.39 -18.47 20.39
N VAL A 86 -15.54 -17.67 19.33
CA VAL A 86 -16.69 -16.78 19.19
C VAL A 86 -17.88 -17.57 18.66
N LYS A 87 -18.88 -17.76 19.53
CA LYS A 87 -20.25 -18.07 19.10
C LYS A 87 -20.96 -16.74 18.91
N VAL A 88 -21.72 -16.60 17.83
CA VAL A 88 -22.62 -15.46 17.65
C VAL A 88 -23.59 -15.45 18.85
N PRO A 89 -23.61 -14.39 19.67
CA PRO A 89 -24.64 -14.25 20.70
C PRO A 89 -26.01 -14.24 20.02
N ALA A 90 -26.94 -15.05 20.53
CA ALA A 90 -28.32 -15.10 20.04
C ALA A 90 -29.07 -13.78 20.28
#